data_AF-A0A0H2YEE7-F1
#
_entry.id   AF-A0A0H2YEE7-F1
#
_cell.length_a   1.000
_cell.length_b   1.000
_cell.length_c   1.000
_cell.angle_alpha   90.00
_cell.angle_beta   90.00
_cell.angle_gamma   90.00
#
_symmetry.space_group_name_H-M   'P 1'
#
loop_
_entity.id
_entity.type
_entity.pdbx_description
1 polymer ?
#
loop_
_entity_poly.entity_id
_entity_poly.type
_entity_poly.pdbx_seq_one_letter_code
_entity_poly.pdbx_strand_id
1 'polypeptide(L)'
;MPIPERLTPGKATKNRTQRLLKLLDEISSTLEDNGDQENDRVRELILQWNEIACREHDFHEFRDFHAYTSKDDFIISAQRKAKYIEDFQYIESIELVNVIAQAEGTEPDIHYAVDLLDKNFPDGDASDLIFWPNYWFQDENMLHIELTPEETVGYLMARSGRTLQGAPEIELRYPYYN
;
A
#
# COMPACT_ATOMS: atom_id res chain seq x y z
N MET A 1 0.29 6.00 -17.11
CA MET A 1 -0.14 7.21 -16.41
C MET A 1 0.46 7.19 -15.02
N PRO A 2 1.14 8.27 -14.58
CA PRO A 2 1.58 8.37 -13.19
C PRO A 2 0.40 8.62 -12.24
N ILE A 3 0.63 8.43 -10.94
CA ILE A 3 -0.31 8.86 -9.90
C ILE A 3 -0.65 10.35 -10.08
N PRO A 4 -1.94 10.74 -10.06
CA PRO A 4 -2.36 12.12 -10.21
C PRO A 4 -1.65 13.05 -9.23
N GLU A 5 -1.26 14.25 -9.68
CA GLU A 5 -0.42 15.18 -8.90
C GLU A 5 -0.98 15.44 -7.49
N ARG A 6 -2.30 15.64 -7.38
CA ARG A 6 -2.99 15.86 -6.10
C ARG A 6 -2.83 14.69 -5.12
N LEU A 7 -2.74 13.47 -5.63
CA LEU A 7 -2.65 12.24 -4.86
C LEU A 7 -1.20 11.84 -4.56
N THR A 8 -0.22 12.49 -5.19
CA THR A 8 1.18 12.13 -5.00
C THR A 8 1.60 12.20 -3.53
N PRO A 9 2.47 11.27 -3.08
CA PRO A 9 2.92 11.28 -1.71
C PRO A 9 3.73 12.55 -1.43
N GLY A 10 3.62 13.06 -0.19
CA GLY A 10 4.41 14.20 0.24
C GLY A 10 5.91 13.94 0.04
N LYS A 11 6.66 14.97 -0.41
CA LYS A 11 8.09 14.82 -0.68
C LYS A 11 8.86 14.44 0.59
N ALA A 12 9.59 13.33 0.52
CA ALA A 12 10.60 12.97 1.50
C ALA A 12 11.67 14.08 1.61
N THR A 13 12.09 14.40 2.83
CA THR A 13 13.21 15.33 3.03
C THR A 13 14.53 14.55 2.99
N LYS A 14 15.58 15.15 2.42
CA LYS A 14 16.91 14.51 2.35
C LYS A 14 17.42 14.01 3.71
N ASN A 15 17.11 14.74 4.78
CA ASN A 15 17.47 14.37 6.15
C ASN A 15 16.76 13.08 6.61
N ARG A 16 15.44 12.96 6.38
CA ARG A 16 14.68 11.74 6.73
C ARG A 16 15.20 10.53 5.97
N THR A 17 15.40 10.67 4.65
CA THR A 17 15.98 9.58 3.83
C THR A 17 17.34 9.14 4.36
N GLN A 18 18.24 10.07 4.69
CA GLN A 18 19.57 9.73 5.22
C GLN A 18 19.50 9.03 6.59
N ARG A 19 18.59 9.44 7.47
CA ARG A 19 18.40 8.79 8.78
C ARG A 19 17.87 7.38 8.62
N LEU A 20 16.86 7.17 7.77
CA LEU A 20 16.33 5.84 7.50
C LEU A 20 17.40 4.95 6.88
N LEU A 21 18.17 5.43 5.89
CA LEU A 21 19.26 4.66 5.29
C LEU A 21 20.27 4.17 6.32
N LYS A 22 20.69 5.06 7.23
CA LYS A 22 21.62 4.72 8.30
C LYS A 22 21.04 3.67 9.25
N LEU A 23 19.77 3.81 9.64
CA LEU A 23 19.11 2.84 10.51
C LEU A 23 18.97 1.49 9.84
N LEU A 24 18.61 1.43 8.55
CA LEU A 24 18.54 0.19 7.80
C LEU A 24 19.90 -0.51 7.74
N ASP A 25 20.97 0.24 7.46
CA ASP A 25 22.33 -0.30 7.45
C ASP A 25 22.75 -0.85 8.81
N GLU A 26 22.43 -0.15 9.90
CA GLU A 26 22.69 -0.64 11.27
C GLU A 26 21.85 -1.88 11.61
N ILE A 27 20.58 -1.93 11.20
CA ILE A 27 19.71 -3.09 11.41
C ILE A 27 20.26 -4.30 10.65
N SER A 28 20.53 -4.16 9.34
CA SER A 28 21.06 -5.24 8.50
C SER A 28 22.37 -5.78 9.05
N SER A 29 23.34 -4.91 9.40
CA SER A 29 24.61 -5.35 10.00
C SER A 29 24.40 -6.08 11.33
N THR A 30 23.46 -5.62 12.17
CA THR A 30 23.17 -6.27 13.46
C THR A 30 22.52 -7.64 13.26
N LEU A 31 21.69 -7.81 12.23
CA LEU A 31 21.07 -9.09 11.86
C LEU A 31 22.12 -10.08 11.34
N GLU A 32 22.99 -9.62 10.44
CA GLU A 32 24.10 -10.43 9.91
C GLU A 32 25.00 -10.96 11.02
N ASP A 33 25.36 -10.11 11.99
CA ASP A 33 26.19 -10.49 13.13
C ASP A 33 25.48 -11.45 14.12
N ASN A 34 24.15 -11.45 14.16
CA ASN A 34 23.34 -12.22 15.11
C ASN A 34 22.57 -13.39 14.46
N GLY A 35 22.89 -13.76 13.22
CA GLY A 35 22.26 -14.88 12.51
C GLY A 35 20.76 -14.68 12.26
N ASP A 36 20.38 -13.48 11.83
CA ASP A 36 19.00 -13.09 11.49
C ASP A 36 18.00 -13.24 12.63
N GLN A 37 18.48 -13.25 13.88
CA GLN A 37 17.64 -13.32 15.07
C GLN A 37 17.33 -11.92 15.62
N GLU A 38 16.11 -11.74 16.09
CA GLU A 38 15.72 -10.54 16.82
C GLU A 38 16.44 -10.47 18.17
N ASN A 39 17.00 -9.30 18.49
CA ASN A 39 17.60 -9.02 19.79
C ASN A 39 17.24 -7.60 20.26
N ASP A 40 17.63 -7.23 21.48
CA ASP A 40 17.26 -5.94 22.07
C ASP A 40 17.79 -4.74 21.27
N ARG A 41 18.96 -4.87 20.62
CA ARG A 41 19.51 -3.82 19.77
C ARG A 41 18.70 -3.64 18.48
N VAL A 42 18.33 -4.74 17.83
CA VAL A 42 17.45 -4.71 16.64
C VAL A 42 16.11 -4.06 16.99
N ARG A 43 15.50 -4.45 18.12
CA ARG A 43 14.25 -3.83 18.58
C ARG A 43 14.38 -2.33 18.80
N GLU A 44 15.46 -1.89 19.46
CA GLU A 44 15.73 -0.46 19.67
C GLU A 44 15.86 0.31 18.35
N LEU A 45 16.56 -0.27 17.37
CA LEU A 45 16.75 0.34 16.05
C LEU A 45 15.42 0.41 15.26
N ILE A 46 14.60 -0.63 15.33
CA ILE A 46 13.26 -0.65 14.71
C ILE A 46 12.35 0.39 15.35
N LEU A 47 12.41 0.58 16.68
CA LEU A 47 11.68 1.65 17.35
C LEU A 47 12.11 3.04 16.82
N GLN A 48 13.42 3.27 16.69
CA GLN A 48 13.95 4.52 16.11
C GLN A 48 13.54 4.71 14.64
N TRP A 49 13.44 3.62 13.87
CA TRP A 49 12.91 3.67 12.51
C TRP A 49 11.44 4.09 12.50
N ASN A 50 10.62 3.48 13.36
CA ASN A 50 9.18 3.72 13.45
C ASN A 50 8.84 5.15 13.92
N GLU A 51 9.74 5.82 14.64
CA GLU A 51 9.62 7.27 14.93
C GLU A 51 9.73 8.16 13.68
N ILE A 52 10.40 7.69 12.62
CA ILE A 52 10.66 8.45 11.40
C ILE A 52 9.72 8.03 10.27
N ALA A 53 9.42 6.74 10.17
CA ALA A 53 8.60 6.15 9.12
C ALA A 53 7.14 6.62 9.18
N CYS A 54 6.39 6.38 8.11
CA CYS A 54 4.98 6.75 8.02
C CYS A 54 4.03 5.77 8.72
N ARG A 55 4.51 4.56 9.02
CA ARG A 55 3.83 3.49 9.76
C ARG A 55 4.84 2.70 10.60
N GLU A 56 4.31 1.92 11.51
CA GLU A 56 5.10 0.90 12.22
C GLU A 56 5.49 -0.20 11.24
N HIS A 57 6.75 -0.64 11.38
CA HIS A 57 7.32 -1.78 10.68
C HIS A 57 7.73 -2.82 11.70
N ASP A 58 7.48 -4.08 11.36
CA ASP A 58 7.81 -5.22 12.19
C ASP A 58 9.17 -5.82 11.82
N PHE A 59 9.76 -6.55 12.77
CA PHE A 59 11.05 -7.23 12.62
C PHE A 59 11.21 -8.01 11.30
N HIS A 60 10.19 -8.80 10.95
CA HIS A 60 10.15 -9.66 9.76
C HIS A 60 10.37 -8.86 8.48
N GLU A 61 9.88 -7.62 8.42
CA GLU A 61 10.05 -6.76 7.25
C GLU A 61 11.54 -6.45 7.04
N PHE A 62 12.29 -6.12 8.11
CA PHE A 62 13.72 -5.84 8.00
C PHE A 62 14.56 -7.09 7.70
N ARG A 63 14.13 -8.25 8.20
CA ARG A 63 14.80 -9.53 7.92
C ARG A 63 14.59 -9.96 6.47
N ASP A 64 13.36 -9.80 5.97
CA ASP A 64 12.93 -10.46 4.74
C ASP A 64 12.80 -9.51 3.54
N PHE A 65 12.96 -8.17 3.69
CA PHE A 65 12.69 -7.22 2.59
C PHE A 65 13.46 -7.54 1.30
N HIS A 66 14.69 -8.06 1.41
CA HIS A 66 15.50 -8.45 0.26
C HIS A 66 14.83 -9.51 -0.64
N ALA A 67 13.87 -10.26 -0.11
CA ALA A 67 13.13 -11.26 -0.87
C ALA A 67 12.07 -10.67 -1.80
N TYR A 68 11.61 -9.44 -1.54
CA TYR A 68 10.47 -8.85 -2.26
C TYR A 68 10.65 -7.39 -2.70
N THR A 69 11.66 -6.66 -2.22
CA THR A 69 11.89 -5.26 -2.59
C THR A 69 13.37 -4.87 -2.54
N SER A 70 13.70 -3.72 -3.14
CA SER A 70 15.04 -3.13 -3.07
C SER A 70 15.22 -2.29 -1.81
N LYS A 71 16.48 -2.04 -1.42
CA LYS A 71 16.82 -1.12 -0.31
C LYS A 71 16.24 0.28 -0.55
N ASP A 72 16.36 0.80 -1.77
CA ASP A 72 15.89 2.14 -2.11
C ASP A 72 14.36 2.20 -2.06
N ASP A 73 13.68 1.18 -2.59
CA ASP A 73 12.23 1.10 -2.59
C ASP A 73 11.64 0.94 -1.19
N PHE A 74 12.29 0.14 -0.32
CA PHE A 74 11.93 0.02 1.10
C PHE A 74 12.03 1.35 1.86
N ILE A 75 13.07 2.14 1.58
CA ILE A 75 13.25 3.47 2.18
C ILE A 75 12.22 4.47 1.65
N ILE A 76 11.89 4.38 0.36
CA ILE A 76 10.90 5.24 -0.27
C ILE A 76 9.51 4.92 0.29
N SER A 77 9.12 3.64 0.37
CA SER A 77 7.82 3.20 0.87
C SER A 77 7.61 3.60 2.33
N ALA A 78 8.63 3.45 3.18
CA ALA A 78 8.58 3.85 4.59
C ALA A 78 8.30 5.35 4.83
N GLN A 79 8.34 6.19 3.78
CA GLN A 79 8.08 7.62 3.87
C GLN A 79 6.73 8.04 3.24
N ARG A 80 6.07 7.13 2.51
CA ARG A 80 4.87 7.43 1.73
C ARG A 80 3.61 7.19 2.55
N LYS A 81 3.17 8.23 3.25
CA LYS A 81 1.95 8.16 4.07
C LYS A 81 0.69 8.34 3.22
N ALA A 82 -0.05 7.26 2.97
CA ALA A 82 -1.43 7.35 2.49
C ALA A 82 -2.33 8.04 3.53
N LYS A 83 -3.32 8.80 3.06
CA LYS A 83 -4.24 9.56 3.90
C LYS A 83 -5.66 9.43 3.37
N TYR A 84 -6.62 9.54 4.30
CA TYR A 84 -8.01 9.74 3.96
C TYR A 84 -8.17 11.15 3.38
N ILE A 85 -8.86 11.26 2.26
CA ILE A 85 -9.11 12.50 1.53
C ILE A 85 -10.62 12.72 1.53
N GLU A 86 -11.13 13.72 2.23
CA GLU A 86 -12.58 13.90 2.41
C GLU A 86 -13.34 14.08 1.09
N ASP A 87 -12.78 14.89 0.18
CA ASP A 87 -13.32 15.22 -1.14
C ASP A 87 -12.79 14.30 -2.26
N PHE A 88 -12.43 13.06 -1.93
CA PHE A 88 -11.92 12.09 -2.91
C PHE A 88 -12.96 11.83 -4.01
N GLN A 89 -12.57 12.03 -5.26
CA GLN A 89 -13.47 11.94 -6.41
C GLN A 89 -13.44 10.53 -7.01
N TYR A 90 -14.57 10.12 -7.59
CA TYR A 90 -14.66 8.83 -8.27
C TYR A 90 -13.57 8.67 -9.35
N ILE A 91 -13.35 9.70 -10.18
CA ILE A 91 -12.34 9.63 -11.25
C ILE A 91 -10.91 9.42 -10.71
N GLU A 92 -10.59 9.97 -9.54
CA GLU A 92 -9.28 9.82 -8.91
C GLU A 92 -9.06 8.37 -8.46
N SER A 93 -10.09 7.71 -7.94
CA SER A 93 -10.01 6.29 -7.60
C SER A 93 -9.84 5.40 -8.83
N ILE A 94 -10.49 5.74 -9.95
CA ILE A 94 -10.31 5.05 -11.23
C ILE A 94 -8.89 5.22 -11.75
N GLU A 95 -8.32 6.42 -11.65
CA GLU A 95 -6.93 6.68 -12.03
C GLU A 95 -5.94 5.85 -11.18
N LEU A 96 -6.16 5.74 -9.86
CA LEU A 96 -5.33 4.87 -9.00
C LEU A 96 -5.43 3.39 -9.40
N VAL A 97 -6.63 2.87 -9.65
CA VAL A 97 -6.79 1.47 -10.09
C VAL A 97 -6.10 1.24 -11.43
N ASN A 98 -6.15 2.20 -12.36
CA ASN A 98 -5.42 2.11 -13.63
C ASN A 98 -3.90 2.09 -13.43
N VAL A 99 -3.34 2.91 -12.55
CA VAL A 99 -1.91 2.90 -12.21
C VAL A 99 -1.48 1.51 -11.75
N ILE A 100 -2.28 0.88 -10.88
CA ILE A 100 -2.00 -0.45 -10.33
C ILE A 100 -2.11 -1.51 -11.43
N ALA A 101 -3.21 -1.52 -12.19
CA ALA A 101 -3.48 -2.52 -13.23
C ALA A 101 -2.46 -2.48 -14.37
N GLN A 102 -1.93 -1.30 -14.70
CA GLN A 102 -0.94 -1.15 -15.77
C GLN A 102 0.50 -1.33 -15.27
N ALA A 103 0.69 -1.52 -13.94
CA ALA A 103 1.99 -1.56 -13.28
C ALA A 103 2.90 -0.37 -13.66
N GLU A 104 2.30 0.81 -13.82
CA GLU A 104 3.01 1.98 -14.30
C GLU A 104 3.60 2.77 -13.13
N GLY A 105 4.92 2.68 -12.98
CA GLY A 105 5.65 3.42 -11.95
C GLY A 105 6.71 2.55 -11.31
N THR A 106 7.20 3.00 -10.16
CA THR A 106 8.07 2.21 -9.27
C THR A 106 7.21 1.34 -8.36
N GLU A 107 7.78 0.26 -7.82
CA GLU A 107 7.10 -0.59 -6.84
C GLU A 107 6.51 0.22 -5.66
N PRO A 108 7.22 1.21 -5.07
CA PRO A 108 6.63 2.10 -4.07
C PRO A 108 5.45 2.96 -4.56
N ASP A 109 5.35 3.25 -5.86
CA ASP A 109 4.18 3.93 -6.43
C ASP A 109 2.96 3.03 -6.39
N ILE A 110 3.12 1.77 -6.80
CA ILE A 110 2.04 0.78 -6.79
C ILE A 110 1.58 0.52 -5.34
N HIS A 111 2.50 0.26 -4.41
CA HIS A 111 2.14 0.07 -2.99
C HIS A 111 1.40 1.29 -2.41
N TYR A 112 1.89 2.49 -2.69
CA TYR A 112 1.24 3.71 -2.19
C TYR A 112 -0.15 3.93 -2.81
N ALA A 113 -0.35 3.58 -4.09
CA ALA A 113 -1.66 3.66 -4.72
C ALA A 113 -2.67 2.70 -4.08
N VAL A 114 -2.24 1.47 -3.74
CA VAL A 114 -3.06 0.49 -3.01
C VAL A 114 -3.37 1.01 -1.60
N ASP A 115 -2.38 1.49 -0.86
CA ASP A 115 -2.56 2.06 0.48
C ASP A 115 -3.53 3.26 0.47
N LEU A 116 -3.50 4.07 -0.59
CA LEU A 116 -4.46 5.17 -0.77
C LEU A 116 -5.89 4.67 -0.97
N LEU A 117 -6.09 3.60 -1.75
CA LEU A 117 -7.40 2.98 -1.91
C LEU A 117 -7.88 2.41 -0.56
N ASP A 118 -7.07 1.62 0.13
CA ASP A 118 -7.42 1.06 1.44
C ASP A 118 -7.74 2.16 2.46
N LYS A 119 -6.97 3.26 2.45
CA LYS A 119 -7.22 4.35 3.38
C LYS A 119 -8.49 5.13 3.06
N ASN A 120 -8.91 5.16 1.80
CA ASN A 120 -10.09 5.91 1.36
C ASN A 120 -11.35 5.04 1.30
N PHE A 121 -11.24 3.73 1.24
CA PHE A 121 -12.35 2.78 1.31
C PHE A 121 -12.18 1.89 2.55
N PRO A 122 -12.50 2.40 3.76
CA PRO A 122 -12.36 1.62 4.99
C PRO A 122 -13.15 0.32 4.89
N ASP A 123 -12.58 -0.81 5.33
CA ASP A 123 -13.16 -2.16 5.21
C ASP A 123 -13.38 -2.64 3.75
N GLY A 124 -12.94 -1.85 2.76
CA GLY A 124 -13.02 -2.20 1.35
C GLY A 124 -12.00 -3.25 0.91
N ASP A 125 -10.94 -3.47 1.69
CA ASP A 125 -9.85 -4.43 1.43
C ASP A 125 -9.35 -4.41 -0.03
N ALA A 126 -8.88 -3.25 -0.48
CA ALA A 126 -8.49 -3.02 -1.87
C ALA A 126 -7.32 -3.90 -2.31
N SER A 127 -6.35 -4.13 -1.44
CA SER A 127 -5.26 -5.07 -1.69
C SER A 127 -5.80 -6.46 -2.05
N ASP A 128 -6.72 -7.00 -1.25
CA ASP A 128 -7.31 -8.32 -1.48
C ASP A 128 -8.18 -8.33 -2.74
N LEU A 129 -9.01 -7.31 -2.97
CA LEU A 129 -9.84 -7.25 -4.18
C LEU A 129 -8.99 -7.29 -5.46
N ILE A 130 -7.86 -6.59 -5.47
CA ILE A 130 -7.00 -6.44 -6.64
C ILE A 130 -6.10 -7.65 -6.86
N PHE A 131 -5.45 -8.15 -5.79
CA PHE A 131 -4.43 -9.20 -5.92
C PHE A 131 -4.96 -10.60 -5.60
N TRP A 132 -6.02 -10.70 -4.80
CA TRP A 132 -6.59 -11.95 -4.32
C TRP A 132 -8.12 -11.95 -4.33
N PRO A 133 -8.77 -11.70 -5.49
CA PRO A 133 -10.21 -11.54 -5.56
C PRO A 133 -10.98 -12.75 -4.98
N ASN A 134 -10.43 -13.96 -5.07
CA ASN A 134 -11.00 -15.14 -4.43
C ASN A 134 -11.17 -15.01 -2.91
N TYR A 135 -10.21 -14.40 -2.21
CA TYR A 135 -10.33 -14.16 -0.77
C TYR A 135 -11.33 -13.05 -0.49
N TRP A 136 -11.30 -11.98 -1.29
CA TRP A 136 -12.24 -10.87 -1.15
C TRP A 136 -13.70 -11.30 -1.33
N PHE A 137 -13.99 -12.06 -2.39
CA PHE A 137 -15.32 -12.59 -2.70
C PHE A 137 -15.68 -13.85 -1.91
N GLN A 138 -14.73 -14.44 -1.18
CA GLN A 138 -14.88 -15.72 -0.47
C GLN A 138 -15.31 -16.87 -1.40
N ASP A 139 -14.77 -16.88 -2.63
CA ASP A 139 -15.02 -17.90 -3.64
C ASP A 139 -13.70 -18.28 -4.33
N GLU A 140 -13.23 -19.50 -4.10
CA GLU A 140 -11.97 -20.03 -4.67
C GLU A 140 -11.94 -19.96 -6.21
N ASN A 141 -13.10 -19.98 -6.87
CA ASN A 141 -13.18 -19.91 -8.33
C ASN A 141 -12.93 -18.50 -8.88
N MET A 142 -12.86 -17.48 -8.01
CA MET A 142 -12.74 -16.08 -8.42
C MET A 142 -11.29 -15.57 -8.49
N LEU A 143 -10.27 -16.43 -8.34
CA LEU A 143 -8.86 -15.99 -8.34
C LEU A 143 -8.44 -15.29 -9.65
N HIS A 144 -9.05 -15.66 -10.77
CA HIS A 144 -8.67 -15.18 -12.10
C HIS A 144 -9.73 -14.28 -12.75
N ILE A 145 -10.66 -13.72 -11.98
CA ILE A 145 -11.61 -12.76 -12.55
C ILE A 145 -10.88 -11.47 -12.91
N GLU A 146 -11.27 -10.88 -14.03
CA GLU A 146 -10.83 -9.55 -14.42
C GLU A 146 -11.97 -8.58 -14.12
N LEU A 147 -11.70 -7.66 -13.20
CA LEU A 147 -12.56 -6.51 -12.92
C LEU A 147 -12.07 -5.30 -13.70
N THR A 148 -12.99 -4.55 -14.27
CA THR A 148 -12.62 -3.22 -14.81
C THR A 148 -12.31 -2.25 -13.65
N PRO A 149 -11.59 -1.14 -13.89
CA PRO A 149 -11.41 -0.11 -12.87
C PRO A 149 -12.72 0.34 -12.21
N GLU A 150 -13.78 0.48 -13.01
CA GLU A 150 -15.12 0.85 -12.54
C GLU A 150 -15.74 -0.23 -11.64
N GLU A 151 -15.64 -1.51 -12.02
CA GLU A 151 -16.11 -2.61 -11.17
C GLU A 151 -15.33 -2.64 -9.85
N THR A 152 -14.00 -2.54 -9.90
CA THR A 152 -13.13 -2.51 -8.71
C THR A 152 -13.56 -1.39 -7.76
N VAL A 153 -13.65 -0.15 -8.25
CA VAL A 153 -14.08 0.98 -7.41
C VAL A 153 -15.53 0.79 -6.92
N GLY A 154 -16.41 0.22 -7.75
CA GLY A 154 -17.77 -0.13 -7.38
C GLY A 154 -17.83 -1.06 -6.16
N TYR A 155 -17.05 -2.15 -6.17
CA TYR A 155 -16.96 -3.08 -5.03
C TYR A 155 -16.35 -2.43 -3.79
N LEU A 156 -15.32 -1.60 -3.94
CA LEU A 156 -14.72 -0.85 -2.83
C LEU A 156 -15.72 0.11 -2.18
N MET A 157 -16.48 0.87 -2.99
CA MET A 157 -17.54 1.76 -2.50
C MET A 157 -18.63 0.97 -1.78
N ALA A 158 -19.03 -0.17 -2.35
CA ALA A 158 -20.10 -0.99 -1.82
C ALA A 158 -19.74 -1.61 -0.45
N ARG A 159 -18.54 -2.18 -0.33
CA ARG A 159 -18.08 -2.83 0.90
C ARG A 159 -17.72 -1.82 1.99
N SER A 160 -17.09 -0.70 1.63
CA SER A 160 -16.76 0.36 2.59
C SER A 160 -17.95 1.23 3.03
N GLY A 161 -19.06 1.15 2.30
CA GLY A 161 -20.20 2.06 2.46
C GLY A 161 -19.89 3.51 2.04
N ARG A 162 -18.71 3.80 1.49
CA ARG A 162 -18.32 5.15 1.06
C ARG A 162 -18.74 5.39 -0.37
N THR A 163 -19.64 6.35 -0.58
CA THR A 163 -19.97 6.85 -1.93
C THR A 163 -19.08 8.02 -2.30
N LEU A 164 -18.43 7.97 -3.47
CA LEU A 164 -17.61 9.06 -3.98
C LEU A 164 -18.41 10.03 -4.85
N GLN A 165 -18.01 11.30 -4.84
CA GLN A 165 -18.59 12.31 -5.71
C GLN A 165 -18.28 11.98 -7.18
N GLY A 166 -19.30 12.10 -8.03
CA GLY A 166 -19.20 11.82 -9.46
C GLY A 166 -19.26 10.33 -9.83
N ALA A 167 -19.48 9.43 -8.86
CA ALA A 167 -19.71 8.02 -9.13
C ALA A 167 -21.03 7.82 -9.89
N PRO A 168 -21.04 7.06 -11.00
CA PRO A 168 -22.27 6.65 -11.66
C PRO A 168 -22.99 5.57 -10.83
N GLU A 169 -24.20 5.22 -11.23
CA GLU A 169 -24.80 3.96 -10.79
C GLU A 169 -24.03 2.81 -11.45
N ILE A 170 -23.50 1.89 -10.64
CA ILE A 170 -22.67 0.77 -11.09
C ILE A 170 -23.38 -0.51 -10.70
N GLU A 171 -23.67 -1.34 -11.70
CA GLU A 171 -24.17 -2.69 -11.48
C GLU A 171 -22.99 -3.61 -11.18
N LEU A 172 -23.00 -4.22 -9.98
CA LEU A 172 -21.96 -5.15 -9.56
C LEU A 172 -22.30 -6.56 -10.03
N ARG A 173 -21.46 -7.10 -10.92
CA ARG A 173 -21.64 -8.40 -11.61
C ARG A 173 -21.70 -9.61 -10.68
N TYR A 174 -21.03 -9.54 -9.53
CA TYR A 174 -20.86 -10.63 -8.58
C TYR A 174 -21.47 -10.25 -7.23
N PRO A 175 -22.03 -11.22 -6.50
CA PRO A 175 -22.44 -11.00 -5.13
C PRO A 175 -21.22 -10.68 -4.26
N TYR A 176 -21.42 -9.82 -3.27
CA TYR A 176 -20.43 -9.48 -2.27
C TYR A 176 -21.07 -9.51 -0.88
N TYR A 177 -20.25 -9.65 0.14
CA TYR A 177 -20.68 -9.71 1.53
C TYR A 177 -20.18 -8.46 2.26
N ASN A 178 -21.04 -7.88 3.09
CA ASN A 178 -20.70 -6.79 4.00
C ASN A 178 -20.30 -7.32 5.37
#